data_AF-A0A653FEN6-F1
#
_entry.id   AF-A0A653FEN6-F1
#
_cell.length_a   1.000
_cell.length_b   1.000
_cell.length_c   1.000
_cell.angle_alpha   90.00
_cell.angle_beta   90.00
_cell.angle_gamma   90.00
#
_symmetry.space_group_name_H-M   'P 1'
#
loop_
_entity.id
_entity.type
_entity.pdbx_description
1 polymer ?
#
loop_
_entity_poly.entity_id
_entity_poly.type
_entity_poly.pdbx_seq_one_letter_code
_entity_poly.pdbx_strand_id
1 'polypeptide(L)'
;MMQEVIRSQAEQVSQTRQLLDIYSIALAAMIVPATIAMYTPYGQPASVAIQAGAVAGTVPLATGSMLAMAALANANAAKVLQATAHYTEVAGEA
;
A
#
# COMPACT_ATOMS: atom_id res chain seq x y z
N MET A 1 -1.99 26.31 0.23
CA MET A 1 -1.49 25.35 -0.78
C MET A 1 -0.53 24.31 -0.20
N MET A 2 0.65 24.67 0.30
CA MET A 2 1.63 23.66 0.75
C MET A 2 1.14 22.79 1.92
N GLN A 3 0.47 23.40 2.90
CA GLN A 3 -0.14 22.70 4.04
C GLN A 3 -1.22 21.69 3.62
N GLU A 4 -1.91 21.97 2.51
CA GLU A 4 -2.96 21.13 1.94
C GLU A 4 -2.36 19.95 1.16
N VAL A 5 -1.25 20.16 0.45
CA VAL A 5 -0.47 19.08 -0.18
C VAL A 5 0.11 18.14 0.87
N ILE A 6 0.65 18.68 1.98
CA ILE A 6 1.17 17.87 3.09
C ILE A 6 0.05 17.07 3.75
N ARG A 7 -1.11 17.69 4.02
CA ARG A 7 -2.27 16.99 4.58
C ARG A 7 -2.75 15.87 3.65
N SER A 8 -2.80 16.13 2.34
CA SER A 8 -3.18 15.13 1.34
C SER A 8 -2.19 13.96 1.29
N GLN A 9 -0.88 14.21 1.35
CA GLN A 9 0.13 13.15 1.43
C GLN A 9 -0.01 12.31 2.70
N ALA A 10 -0.21 12.94 3.85
CA ALA A 10 -0.40 12.24 5.12
C ALA A 10 -1.64 11.33 5.09
N GLU A 11 -2.73 11.82 4.50
CA GLU A 11 -3.97 11.06 4.34
C GLU A 11 -3.81 9.88 3.38
N GLN A 12 -3.12 10.07 2.25
CA GLN A 12 -2.78 9.00 1.31
C GLN A 12 -1.94 7.90 1.97
N VAL A 13 -0.89 8.27 2.72
CA VAL A 13 -0.06 7.31 3.45
C VAL A 13 -0.88 6.55 4.50
N SER A 14 -1.76 7.24 5.24
CA SER A 14 -2.63 6.62 6.24
C SER A 14 -3.57 5.60 5.61
N GLN A 15 -4.23 5.95 4.50
CA GLN A 15 -5.15 5.06 3.79
C GLN A 15 -4.42 3.84 3.21
N THR A 16 -3.26 4.04 2.58
CA THR A 16 -2.47 2.92 2.06
C THR A 16 -1.99 2.00 3.17
N ARG A 17 -1.54 2.54 4.31
CA ARG A 17 -1.19 1.73 5.49
C ARG A 17 -2.37 0.91 5.99
N GLN A 18 -3.54 1.53 6.12
CA GLN A 18 -4.75 0.84 6.55
C GLN A 18 -5.13 -0.32 5.62
N LEU A 19 -5.01 -0.13 4.30
CA LEU A 19 -5.25 -1.21 3.33
C LEU A 19 -4.21 -2.33 3.45
N LEU A 20 -2.93 -2.00 3.60
CA LEU A 20 -1.88 -3.00 3.83
C LEU A 20 -2.11 -3.79 5.12
N ASP A 21 -2.55 -3.12 6.19
CA ASP A 21 -2.90 -3.78 7.46
C ASP A 21 -4.05 -4.77 7.24
N ILE A 22 -5.12 -4.38 6.54
CA ILE A 22 -6.24 -5.26 6.21
C ILE A 22 -5.76 -6.50 5.43
N TYR A 23 -4.91 -6.31 4.41
CA TYR A 23 -4.39 -7.43 3.63
C TYR A 23 -3.47 -8.35 4.45
N SER A 24 -2.68 -7.77 5.36
CA SER A 24 -1.82 -8.55 6.26
C SER A 24 -2.64 -9.39 7.24
N ILE A 25 -3.73 -8.83 7.79
CA ILE A 25 -4.66 -9.53 8.68
C ILE A 25 -5.35 -10.67 7.91
N ALA A 26 -5.81 -10.40 6.68
CA ALA A 26 -6.43 -11.42 5.84
C ALA A 26 -5.46 -12.56 5.52
N LEU A 27 -4.20 -12.26 5.20
CA LEU A 27 -3.16 -13.26 4.97
C LEU A 27 -2.88 -14.07 6.25
N ALA A 28 -2.75 -13.39 7.40
CA ALA A 28 -2.51 -14.05 8.69
C ALA A 28 -3.68 -14.95 9.11
N ALA A 29 -4.92 -14.57 8.81
CA ALA A 29 -6.10 -15.39 9.09
C ALA A 29 -6.06 -16.75 8.36
N MET A 30 -5.37 -16.83 7.21
CA MET A 30 -5.23 -18.07 6.44
C MET A 30 -4.21 -19.06 7.03
N ILE A 31 -3.43 -18.66 8.04
CA ILE A 31 -2.50 -19.56 8.75
C ILE A 31 -3.26 -20.70 9.45
N VAL A 32 -4.39 -20.38 10.08
CA VAL A 32 -5.21 -21.37 10.81
C VAL A 32 -5.71 -22.49 9.87
N PRO A 33 -6.42 -22.20 8.75
CA PRO A 33 -6.86 -23.25 7.83
C PRO A 33 -5.68 -23.98 7.17
N ALA A 34 -4.58 -23.29 6.86
CA ALA A 34 -3.37 -23.94 6.34
C ALA A 34 -2.76 -24.94 7.34
N THR A 35 -2.79 -24.61 8.64
CA THR A 35 -2.28 -25.49 9.71
C THR A 35 -3.20 -26.68 9.92
N ILE A 36 -4.52 -26.46 9.93
CA ILE A 36 -5.53 -27.54 10.03
C ILE A 36 -5.40 -28.50 8.84
N ALA A 37 -5.17 -27.97 7.64
CA ALA A 37 -5.00 -28.78 6.45
C ALA A 37 -3.88 -29.80 6.59
N MET A 38 -2.77 -29.48 7.30
CA MET A 38 -1.65 -30.40 7.53
C MET A 38 -2.05 -31.71 8.22
N TYR A 39 -3.15 -31.73 8.98
CA TYR A 39 -3.64 -32.92 9.69
C TYR A 39 -4.56 -33.81 8.85
N THR A 40 -4.75 -33.49 7.57
CA THR A 40 -5.59 -34.29 6.65
C THR A 40 -4.74 -35.30 5.85
N PRO A 41 -5.35 -36.33 5.24
CA PRO A 41 -4.63 -37.33 4.44
C PRO A 41 -3.80 -36.75 3.27
N TYR A 42 -4.12 -35.54 2.81
CA TYR A 42 -3.39 -34.79 1.79
C TYR A 42 -2.74 -33.52 2.35
N GLY A 43 -2.38 -33.52 3.64
CA GLY A 43 -2.29 -32.29 4.40
C GLY A 43 -1.16 -31.34 4.03
N GLN A 44 -0.01 -31.86 3.61
CA GLN A 44 1.07 -31.03 3.06
C GLN A 44 0.64 -30.31 1.76
N PRO A 45 0.21 -31.03 0.70
CA PRO A 45 -0.27 -30.40 -0.52
C PRO A 45 -1.41 -29.41 -0.29
N ALA A 46 -2.37 -29.76 0.57
CA ALA A 46 -3.50 -28.89 0.89
C ALA A 46 -3.07 -27.61 1.63
N SER A 47 -2.14 -27.72 2.59
CA SER A 47 -1.59 -26.57 3.31
C SER A 47 -0.84 -25.62 2.37
N VAL A 48 -0.01 -26.16 1.48
CA VAL A 48 0.73 -25.37 0.48
C VAL A 48 -0.23 -24.68 -0.48
N ALA A 49 -1.28 -25.36 -0.96
CA ALA A 49 -2.27 -24.77 -1.85
C ALA A 49 -3.02 -23.59 -1.18
N ILE A 50 -3.38 -23.73 0.09
CA ILE A 50 -4.04 -22.66 0.86
C ILE A 50 -3.10 -21.46 1.03
N GLN A 51 -1.85 -21.69 1.40
CA GLN A 51 -0.86 -20.62 1.56
C GLN A 51 -0.58 -19.91 0.25
N ALA A 52 -0.42 -20.66 -0.84
CA ALA A 52 -0.22 -20.10 -2.18
C ALA A 52 -1.43 -19.28 -2.63
N GLY A 53 -2.65 -19.77 -2.40
CA GLY A 53 -3.88 -19.03 -2.70
C GLY A 53 -4.01 -17.75 -1.88
N ALA A 54 -3.67 -17.79 -0.59
CA ALA A 54 -3.70 -16.62 0.29
C ALA A 54 -2.69 -15.56 -0.14
N VAL A 55 -1.47 -15.96 -0.50
CA VAL A 55 -0.44 -15.06 -1.04
C VAL A 55 -0.88 -14.46 -2.38
N ALA A 56 -1.42 -15.28 -3.29
CA ALA A 56 -1.92 -14.82 -4.58
C ALA A 56 -3.13 -13.87 -4.45
N GLY A 57 -3.96 -14.04 -3.42
CA GLY A 57 -5.11 -13.17 -3.17
C GLY A 57 -4.75 -11.82 -2.52
N THR A 58 -3.65 -11.75 -1.77
CA THR A 58 -3.31 -10.58 -0.94
C THR A 58 -2.14 -9.77 -1.48
N VAL A 59 -1.07 -10.41 -1.95
CA VAL A 59 0.18 -9.74 -2.36
C VAL A 59 0.00 -8.87 -3.61
N PRO A 60 -0.69 -9.30 -4.68
CA PRO A 60 -0.91 -8.43 -5.85
C PRO A 60 -1.73 -7.19 -5.50
N LEU A 61 -2.74 -7.33 -4.63
CA LEU A 61 -3.57 -6.21 -4.17
C LEU A 61 -2.76 -5.21 -3.33
N ALA A 62 -1.94 -5.71 -2.41
CA ALA A 62 -1.01 -4.90 -1.63
C ALA A 62 0.02 -4.18 -2.54
N THR A 63 0.52 -4.87 -3.57
CA THR A 63 1.44 -4.27 -4.54
C THR A 63 0.76 -3.15 -5.33
N GLY A 64 -0.49 -3.38 -5.76
CA GLY A 64 -1.30 -2.38 -6.45
C GLY A 64 -1.55 -1.13 -5.62
N SER A 65 -1.87 -1.28 -4.33
CA SER A 65 -2.09 -0.13 -3.43
C SER A 65 -0.80 0.67 -3.20
N MET A 66 0.35 0.01 -3.10
CA MET A 66 1.66 0.68 -3.02
C MET A 66 2.01 1.42 -4.31
N LEU A 67 1.73 0.83 -5.49
CA LEU A 67 1.93 1.49 -6.78
C LEU A 67 1.05 2.73 -6.93
N ALA A 68 -0.23 2.65 -6.52
CA ALA A 68 -1.13 3.79 -6.52
C ALA A 68 -0.62 4.92 -5.61
N MET A 69 -0.12 4.57 -4.41
CA MET A 69 0.49 5.53 -3.50
C MET A 69 1.72 6.21 -4.12
N ALA A 70 2.60 5.45 -4.79
CA ALA A 70 3.77 6.00 -5.47
C ALA A 70 3.39 6.97 -6.60
N ALA A 71 2.36 6.65 -7.38
CA ALA A 71 1.86 7.54 -8.44
C ALA A 71 1.31 8.85 -7.87
N LEU A 72 0.52 8.78 -6.79
CA LEU A 72 -0.02 9.95 -6.10
C LEU A 72 1.08 10.79 -5.44
N ALA A 73 2.10 10.15 -4.87
CA ALA A 73 3.26 10.83 -4.30
C ALA A 73 4.04 11.62 -5.37
N ASN A 74 4.24 11.05 -6.56
CA ASN A 74 4.86 11.75 -7.68
C ASN A 74 4.04 12.96 -8.15
N ALA A 75 2.71 12.82 -8.27
CA ALA A 75 1.84 13.94 -8.60
C ALA A 75 1.90 15.06 -7.55
N ASN A 76 1.97 14.70 -6.27
CA ASN A 76 2.11 15.67 -5.19
C ASN A 76 3.50 16.33 -5.17
N ALA A 77 4.57 15.60 -5.49
CA ALA A 77 5.91 16.17 -5.63
C ALA A 77 5.98 17.21 -6.76
N ALA A 78 5.32 16.95 -7.90
CA ALA A 78 5.23 17.92 -8.99
C ALA A 78 4.52 19.23 -8.55
N LYS A 79 3.45 19.13 -7.75
CA LYS A 79 2.77 20.30 -7.18
C LYS A 79 3.65 21.10 -6.23
N VAL A 80 4.47 20.42 -5.42
CA VAL A 80 5.44 21.09 -4.54
C VAL A 80 6.48 21.83 -5.38
N LEU A 81 7.04 21.21 -6.42
CA LEU A 81 8.00 21.85 -7.31
C LEU A 81 7.42 23.08 -8.02
N GLN A 82 6.18 23.01 -8.51
CA GLN A 82 5.48 24.17 -9.08
C GLN A 82 5.29 25.29 -8.05
N ALA A 83 4.88 24.95 -6.83
CA ALA A 83 4.74 25.93 -5.76
C ALA A 83 6.09 26.59 -5.44
N THR A 84 7.17 25.80 -5.33
CA THR A 84 8.53 26.32 -5.10
C THR A 84 8.99 27.24 -6.23
N ALA A 85 8.72 26.89 -7.50
CA ALA A 85 9.07 27.71 -8.65
C ALA A 85 8.45 29.12 -8.57
N HIS A 86 7.16 29.21 -8.19
CA HIS A 86 6.50 30.49 -7.96
C HIS A 86 7.09 31.29 -6.80
N TYR A 87 7.51 30.64 -5.71
CA TYR A 87 8.20 31.34 -4.62
C TYR A 87 9.57 31.88 -5.06
N THR A 88 10.33 31.14 -5.86
CA THR A 88 11.60 31.63 -6.40
C THR A 88 11.44 32.76 -7.42
N GLU A 89 10.35 32.76 -8.19
CA GLU A 89 10.03 33.83 -9.13
C GLU A 89 9.72 35.14 -8.37
N VAL A 90 8.83 35.09 -7.38
CA VAL A 90 8.49 36.25 -6.55
C VAL A 90 9.69 36.74 -5.71
N ALA A 91 10.53 35.83 -5.21
CA ALA A 91 11.73 36.19 -4.47
C ALA A 91 12.88 36.71 -5.36
N GLY A 92 12.87 36.41 -6.66
CA GLY A 92 13.82 36.93 -7.64
C GLY A 92 13.39 38.26 -8.27
N GLU A 93 12.10 38.60 -8.18
CA GLU A 93 11.55 39.90 -8.62
C GLU A 93 11.58 40.98 -7.52
N ALA A 94 12.05 40.66 -6.31
CA ALA A 94 12.27 41.59 -5.19
C ALA A 94 13.75 41.96 -5.04
#